data_AF-A0A8J3XND1-F1
#
_entry.id   AF-A0A8J3XND1-F1
#
_cell.length_a   1.000
_cell.length_b   1.000
_cell.length_c   1.000
_cell.angle_alpha   90.00
_cell.angle_beta   90.00
_cell.angle_gamma   90.00
#
_symmetry.space_group_name_H-M   'P 1'
#
loop_
_entity.id
_entity.type
_entity.pdbx_description
1 polymer ?
#
loop_
_entity_poly.entity_id
_entity_poly.type
_entity_poly.pdbx_seq_one_letter_code
_entity_poly.pdbx_strand_id
1 'polypeptide(L)'
;MAIFRRRVSREADRYHADQELGGDFGALLDRAREAEQALRAKRAGGASVEELRAAGIDFDRALTEALRAAEAVQRVTLGEKAYDDRIARRKARATPDGAKWTAEVNRLRTLREEHRLTGIARVPRASAAAR
;
A
#
# COMPACT_ATOMS: atom_id res chain seq x y z
N MET A 1 32.60 31.02 15.55
CA MET A 1 31.84 30.52 14.38
C MET A 1 30.84 29.49 14.88
N ALA A 2 29.59 29.88 15.14
CA ALA A 2 28.54 28.92 15.49
C ALA A 2 28.09 28.22 14.21
N ILE A 3 28.43 26.94 14.06
CA ILE A 3 27.91 26.11 12.98
C ILE A 3 26.44 25.86 13.33
N PHE A 4 25.54 26.63 12.71
CA PHE A 4 24.11 26.35 12.73
C PHE A 4 23.92 25.06 11.94
N ARG A 5 24.11 23.90 12.58
CA ARG A 5 23.65 22.62 12.02
C ARG A 5 22.15 22.78 11.91
N ARG A 6 21.68 23.13 10.71
CA ARG A 6 20.27 23.11 10.35
C ARG A 6 19.81 21.69 10.65
N ARG A 7 19.16 21.50 11.80
CA ARG A 7 18.42 20.26 12.07
C ARG A 7 17.48 20.17 10.88
N VAL A 8 17.68 19.17 10.03
CA VAL A 8 16.65 18.79 9.08
C VAL A 8 15.39 18.66 9.92
N SER A 9 14.40 19.50 9.58
CA SER A 9 13.11 19.43 10.25
C SER A 9 12.64 17.98 10.13
N ARG A 10 11.93 17.43 11.14
CA ARG A 10 11.41 16.05 11.07
C ARG A 10 10.61 15.79 9.78
N GLU A 11 10.13 16.87 9.17
CA GLU A 11 9.40 16.97 7.92
C GLU A 11 10.26 16.71 6.68
N ALA A 12 11.50 17.22 6.65
CA ALA A 12 12.45 16.92 5.57
C ALA A 12 12.82 15.43 5.60
N ASP A 13 13.00 14.87 6.79
CA ASP A 13 13.26 13.42 6.97
C ASP A 13 12.07 12.58 6.46
N ARG A 14 10.82 13.02 6.73
CA ARG A 14 9.61 12.35 6.23
C ARG A 14 9.50 12.41 4.70
N TYR A 15 9.81 13.55 4.10
CA TYR A 15 9.77 13.71 2.65
C TYR A 15 10.80 12.80 1.96
N HIS A 16 12.04 12.75 2.47
CA HIS A 16 13.06 11.84 1.94
C HIS A 16 12.71 10.36 2.13
N ALA A 17 12.18 9.97 3.29
CA ALA A 17 11.70 8.61 3.50
C ALA A 17 10.58 8.23 2.52
N ASP A 18 9.67 9.16 2.20
CA ASP A 18 8.62 8.92 1.21
C ASP A 18 9.16 8.90 -0.24
N GLN A 19 10.25 9.60 -0.53
CA GLN A 19 10.95 9.48 -1.83
C GLN A 19 11.57 8.09 -2.00
N GLU A 20 12.27 7.59 -0.99
CA GLU A 20 12.86 6.26 -1.00
C GLU A 20 11.77 5.19 -1.16
N LEU A 21 10.75 5.22 -0.30
CA LEU A 21 9.64 4.27 -0.36
C LEU A 21 8.85 4.37 -1.67
N GLY A 22 8.69 5.57 -2.21
CA GLY A 22 8.00 5.80 -3.47
C GLY A 22 8.76 5.29 -4.69
N GLY A 23 10.10 5.29 -4.65
CA GLY A 23 10.95 4.72 -5.71
C GLY A 23 10.68 3.24 -5.96
N ASP A 24 10.33 2.50 -4.91
CA ASP A 24 10.06 1.06 -4.98
C ASP A 24 8.63 0.71 -5.41
N PHE A 25 7.75 1.70 -5.67
CA PHE A 25 6.34 1.46 -5.95
C PHE A 25 6.10 0.46 -7.10
N GLY A 26 6.84 0.59 -8.21
CA GLY A 26 6.69 -0.31 -9.36
C GLY A 26 6.97 -1.76 -9.00
N ALA A 27 8.09 -2.01 -8.33
CA ALA A 27 8.48 -3.35 -7.88
C ALA A 27 7.49 -3.95 -6.87
N LEU A 28 6.98 -3.13 -5.94
CA LEU A 28 5.98 -3.56 -4.97
C LEU A 28 4.63 -3.88 -5.63
N LEU A 29 4.24 -3.11 -6.65
CA LEU A 29 3.04 -3.38 -7.43
C LEU A 29 3.17 -4.68 -8.24
N ASP A 30 4.34 -4.96 -8.81
CA ASP A 30 4.59 -6.20 -9.54
C ASP A 30 4.55 -7.41 -8.60
N ARG A 31 5.14 -7.33 -7.41
CA ARG A 31 4.99 -8.36 -6.38
C ARG A 31 3.52 -8.60 -5.99
N ALA A 32 2.71 -7.54 -5.89
CA ALA A 32 1.29 -7.68 -5.61
C ALA A 32 0.56 -8.42 -6.76
N ARG A 33 0.91 -8.13 -8.03
CA ARG A 33 0.38 -8.84 -9.20
C ARG A 33 0.78 -10.31 -9.22
N GLU A 34 2.03 -10.63 -8.89
CA GLU A 34 2.52 -12.01 -8.79
C GLU A 34 1.76 -12.78 -7.70
N ALA A 35 1.59 -12.17 -6.51
CA ALA A 35 0.84 -12.78 -5.42
C ALA A 35 -0.65 -13.00 -5.79
N GLU A 36 -1.25 -12.07 -6.52
CA GLU A 36 -2.61 -12.23 -7.05
C GLU A 36 -2.70 -13.42 -8.02
N GLN A 37 -1.75 -13.53 -8.95
CA GLN A 37 -1.71 -14.63 -9.91
C GLN A 37 -1.53 -15.98 -9.21
N ALA A 38 -0.65 -16.04 -8.21
CA ALA A 38 -0.46 -17.25 -7.40
C ALA A 38 -1.74 -17.66 -6.66
N LEU A 39 -2.46 -16.70 -6.07
CA LEU A 39 -3.76 -16.97 -5.44
C LEU A 39 -4.79 -17.48 -6.46
N ARG A 40 -4.88 -16.87 -7.64
CA ARG A 40 -5.78 -17.31 -8.72
C ARG A 40 -5.44 -18.71 -9.21
N ALA A 41 -4.16 -19.03 -9.37
CA ALA A 41 -3.69 -20.36 -9.77
C ALA A 41 -4.07 -21.43 -8.75
N LYS A 42 -3.87 -21.17 -7.45
CA LYS A 42 -4.28 -22.10 -6.38
C LYS A 42 -5.79 -22.31 -6.34
N ARG A 43 -6.58 -21.26 -6.55
CA ARG A 43 -8.05 -21.38 -6.66
C ARG A 43 -8.46 -22.28 -7.83
N ALA A 44 -7.86 -22.07 -9.00
CA ALA A 44 -8.15 -22.87 -10.19
C ALA A 44 -7.70 -24.34 -10.02
N GLY A 45 -6.61 -24.58 -9.29
CA GLY A 45 -6.09 -25.92 -9.00
C GLY A 45 -6.81 -26.68 -7.89
N GLY A 46 -7.85 -26.11 -7.27
CA GLY A 46 -8.58 -26.77 -6.18
C GLY A 46 -7.74 -26.95 -4.90
N ALA A 47 -6.82 -26.02 -4.63
CA ALA A 47 -5.99 -26.03 -3.43
C ALA A 47 -6.83 -26.08 -2.14
N SER A 48 -6.23 -26.54 -1.04
CA SER A 48 -6.93 -26.62 0.25
C SER A 48 -7.33 -25.24 0.77
N VAL A 49 -8.31 -25.20 1.68
CA VAL A 49 -8.77 -23.94 2.29
C VAL A 49 -7.63 -23.22 3.03
N GLU A 50 -6.72 -23.98 3.65
CA GLU A 50 -5.53 -23.49 4.32
C GLU A 50 -4.55 -22.85 3.34
N GLU A 51 -4.31 -23.49 2.19
CA GLU A 51 -3.43 -22.99 1.13
C GLU A 51 -3.98 -21.73 0.47
N LEU A 52 -5.30 -21.69 0.26
CA LEU A 52 -6.02 -20.51 -0.25
C LEU A 52 -5.99 -19.36 0.75
N ARG A 53 -6.13 -19.66 2.04
CA ARG A 53 -6.02 -18.64 3.09
C ARG A 53 -4.61 -18.07 3.16
N ALA A 54 -3.59 -18.92 3.12
CA ALA A 54 -2.19 -18.48 3.13
C ALA A 54 -1.89 -17.56 1.94
N ALA A 55 -2.23 -17.98 0.72
CA ALA A 55 -2.03 -17.15 -0.47
C ALA A 55 -2.87 -15.86 -0.44
N GLY A 56 -4.06 -15.89 0.15
CA GLY A 56 -4.87 -14.69 0.36
C GLY A 56 -4.20 -13.69 1.31
N ILE A 57 -3.56 -14.16 2.38
CA ILE A 57 -2.80 -13.31 3.30
C ILE A 57 -1.56 -12.73 2.63
N ASP A 58 -0.85 -13.54 1.85
CA ASP A 58 0.34 -13.09 1.12
C ASP A 58 -0.01 -11.98 0.12
N PHE A 59 -1.12 -12.12 -0.61
CA PHE A 59 -1.61 -11.08 -1.49
C PHE A 59 -2.04 -9.81 -0.73
N ASP A 60 -2.73 -9.91 0.41
CA ASP A 60 -3.08 -8.73 1.23
C ASP A 60 -1.83 -7.99 1.73
N ARG A 61 -0.78 -8.73 2.09
CA ARG A 61 0.49 -8.15 2.51
C ARG A 61 1.16 -7.40 1.36
N ALA A 62 1.32 -8.05 0.20
CA ALA A 62 1.93 -7.42 -0.97
C ALA A 62 1.16 -6.17 -1.42
N LEU A 63 -0.18 -6.24 -1.42
CA LEU A 63 -1.05 -5.11 -1.75
C LEU A 63 -0.94 -3.97 -0.72
N THR A 64 -0.77 -4.30 0.56
CA THR A 64 -0.53 -3.30 1.61
C THR A 64 0.80 -2.57 1.41
N GLU A 65 1.86 -3.29 1.03
CA GLU A 65 3.17 -2.69 0.74
C GLU A 65 3.10 -1.78 -0.50
N ALA A 66 2.48 -2.24 -1.59
CA ALA A 66 2.25 -1.43 -2.78
C ALA A 66 1.40 -0.17 -2.50
N LEU A 67 0.35 -0.29 -1.68
CA LEU A 67 -0.47 0.85 -1.25
C LEU A 67 0.35 1.87 -0.46
N ARG A 68 1.19 1.42 0.49
CA ARG A 68 2.05 2.32 1.27
C ARG A 68 3.02 3.09 0.37
N ALA A 69 3.61 2.42 -0.62
CA ALA A 69 4.46 3.08 -1.60
C ALA A 69 3.68 4.06 -2.49
N ALA A 70 2.48 3.71 -2.96
CA ALA A 70 1.62 4.64 -3.70
C ALA A 70 1.26 5.88 -2.88
N GLU A 71 0.97 5.72 -1.59
CA GLU A 71 0.70 6.84 -0.67
C GLU A 71 1.94 7.73 -0.47
N ALA A 72 3.13 7.13 -0.44
CA ALA A 72 4.39 7.86 -0.39
C ALA A 72 4.62 8.67 -1.68
N VAL A 73 4.47 8.06 -2.86
CA VAL A 73 4.55 8.77 -4.15
C VAL A 73 3.51 9.89 -4.24
N GLN A 74 2.29 9.65 -3.75
CA GLN A 74 1.28 10.70 -3.67
C GLN A 74 1.79 11.87 -2.83
N ARG A 75 2.25 11.64 -1.60
CA ARG A 75 2.76 12.72 -0.73
C ARG A 75 3.92 13.48 -1.35
N VAL A 76 4.87 12.79 -1.97
CA VAL A 76 6.01 13.39 -2.68
C VAL A 76 5.53 14.25 -3.86
N THR A 77 4.57 13.74 -4.64
CA THR A 77 3.97 14.46 -5.78
C THR A 77 3.25 15.73 -5.33
N LEU A 78 2.59 15.70 -4.16
CA LEU A 78 1.94 16.90 -3.63
C LEU A 78 2.94 17.98 -3.17
N GLY A 79 4.21 17.60 -2.98
CA GLY A 79 5.33 18.47 -2.64
C GLY A 79 5.55 18.63 -1.13
N GLU A 80 6.76 19.05 -0.75
CA GLU A 80 7.20 19.21 0.65
C GLU A 80 6.23 20.07 1.48
N LYS A 81 5.79 21.21 0.94
CA LYS A 81 4.84 22.11 1.62
C LYS A 81 3.50 21.45 1.93
N ALA A 82 3.09 20.46 1.15
CA ALA A 82 1.83 19.77 1.35
C ALA A 82 1.82 18.88 2.59
N TYR A 83 2.94 18.67 3.29
CA TYR A 83 2.97 17.93 4.55
C TYR A 83 2.29 18.71 5.68
N ASP A 84 2.53 20.02 5.74
CA ASP A 84 2.06 20.88 6.83
C ASP A 84 0.93 21.83 6.38
N ASP A 85 0.94 22.29 5.12
CA ASP A 85 -0.04 23.24 4.63
C ASP A 85 -1.22 22.54 3.92
N ARG A 86 -2.42 22.66 4.51
CA ARG A 86 -3.68 22.14 3.95
C ARG A 86 -4.05 22.78 2.62
N ILE A 87 -3.81 24.09 2.44
CA ILE A 87 -4.12 24.80 1.18
C ILE A 87 -3.15 24.35 0.09
N ALA A 88 -1.85 24.25 0.40
CA ALA A 88 -0.87 23.69 -0.53
C ALA A 88 -1.25 22.28 -0.98
N ARG A 89 -1.60 21.41 -0.03
CA ARG A 89 -2.07 20.03 -0.29
C ARG A 89 -3.31 19.98 -1.16
N ARG A 90 -4.30 20.86 -0.92
CA ARG A 90 -5.52 20.95 -1.72
C ARG A 90 -5.22 21.36 -3.16
N LYS A 91 -4.39 22.39 -3.35
CA LYS A 91 -3.99 22.88 -4.67
C LYS A 91 -3.21 21.81 -5.44
N ALA A 92 -2.26 21.16 -4.78
CA ALA A 92 -1.47 20.11 -5.39
C ALA A 92 -2.33 18.89 -5.79
N ARG A 93 -3.33 18.53 -4.99
CA ARG A 93 -4.29 17.45 -5.35
C ARG A 93 -5.11 17.74 -6.60
N ALA A 94 -5.33 19.01 -6.92
CA ALA A 94 -6.07 19.44 -8.10
C ALA A 94 -5.22 19.45 -9.38
N THR A 95 -3.90 19.24 -9.28
CA THR A 95 -3.03 19.08 -10.45
C THR A 95 -3.28 17.73 -11.13
N PRO A 96 -2.96 17.56 -12.43
CA PRO A 96 -3.11 16.28 -13.12
C PRO A 96 -2.38 15.12 -12.40
N ASP A 97 -1.14 15.34 -11.97
CA ASP A 97 -0.36 14.31 -11.27
C ASP A 97 -0.90 14.03 -9.87
N GLY A 98 -1.29 15.07 -9.14
CA GLY A 98 -1.94 14.92 -7.84
C GLY A 98 -3.26 14.15 -7.93
N ALA A 99 -4.06 14.41 -8.97
CA ALA A 99 -5.30 13.68 -9.24
C ALA A 99 -5.03 12.22 -9.61
N LYS A 100 -4.05 11.97 -10.50
CA LYS A 100 -3.61 10.62 -10.89
C LYS A 100 -3.24 9.76 -9.68
N TRP A 101 -2.33 10.25 -8.83
CA TRP A 101 -1.90 9.49 -7.66
C TRP A 101 -2.98 9.36 -6.60
N THR A 102 -3.87 10.34 -6.48
CA THR A 102 -5.07 10.21 -5.63
C THR A 102 -6.00 9.11 -6.11
N ALA A 103 -6.23 9.03 -7.43
CA ALA A 103 -7.03 7.96 -8.02
C ALA A 103 -6.37 6.58 -7.80
N GLU A 104 -5.05 6.46 -7.99
CA GLU A 104 -4.34 5.20 -7.82
C GLU A 104 -4.37 4.71 -6.36
N VAL A 105 -4.11 5.59 -5.39
CA VAL A 105 -4.23 5.24 -3.96
C VAL A 105 -5.64 4.77 -3.62
N ASN A 106 -6.67 5.46 -4.11
CA ASN A 106 -8.06 5.06 -3.88
C ASN A 106 -8.36 3.71 -4.52
N ARG A 107 -7.91 3.48 -5.75
CA ARG A 107 -8.04 2.20 -6.46
C ARG A 107 -7.44 1.05 -5.66
N LEU A 108 -6.20 1.20 -5.18
CA LEU A 108 -5.52 0.17 -4.38
C LEU A 108 -6.19 -0.07 -3.03
N ARG A 109 -6.71 0.98 -2.38
CA ARG A 109 -7.51 0.86 -1.15
C ARG A 109 -8.78 0.05 -1.38
N THR A 110 -9.52 0.37 -2.44
CA THR A 110 -10.74 -0.36 -2.81
C THR A 110 -10.44 -1.83 -3.09
N LEU A 111 -9.41 -2.11 -3.90
CA LEU A 111 -8.99 -3.48 -4.20
C LEU A 111 -8.64 -4.26 -2.93
N ARG A 112 -7.93 -3.63 -2.00
CA ARG A 112 -7.56 -4.25 -0.72
C ARG A 112 -8.77 -4.54 0.16
N GLU A 113 -9.69 -3.59 0.25
CA GLU A 113 -10.90 -3.79 1.03
C GLU A 113 -11.74 -4.93 0.46
N GLU A 114 -11.94 -4.96 -0.86
CA GLU A 114 -12.63 -6.05 -1.54
C GLU A 114 -11.98 -7.41 -1.28
N HIS A 115 -10.64 -7.48 -1.39
CA HIS A 115 -9.87 -8.69 -1.12
C HIS A 115 -9.97 -9.14 0.34
N ARG A 116 -9.99 -8.22 1.30
CA ARG A 116 -10.18 -8.55 2.72
C ARG A 116 -11.56 -9.09 3.03
N LEU A 117 -12.58 -8.57 2.36
CA LEU A 117 -13.96 -8.99 2.56
C LEU A 117 -14.24 -10.38 1.98
N THR A 118 -13.74 -10.66 0.78
CA THR A 118 -14.14 -11.86 0.01
C THR A 118 -12.99 -12.75 -0.45
N GLY A 119 -11.77 -12.20 -0.53
CA GLY A 119 -10.64 -12.87 -1.16
C GLY A 119 -9.80 -13.75 -0.24
N ILE A 120 -9.94 -13.62 1.09
CA ILE A 120 -9.24 -14.47 2.06
C ILE A 120 -10.16 -15.59 2.52
N ALA A 121 -9.75 -16.84 2.23
CA ALA A 121 -10.51 -18.03 2.62
C ALA A 121 -10.64 -18.13 4.16
N ARG A 122 -11.83 -18.49 4.64
CA ARG A 122 -12.11 -18.69 6.07
C ARG A 122 -11.86 -20.14 6.43
N VAL A 123 -10.86 -20.40 7.27
CA VAL A 123 -10.62 -21.72 7.84
C VAL A 123 -11.53 -21.89 9.06
N PRO A 124 -12.41 -22.92 9.10
CA PRO A 124 -13.22 -23.22 10.27
C PRO A 124 -12.32 -23.43 11.49
N ARG A 125 -12.67 -22.83 12.63
CA ARG A 125 -12.00 -23.17 13.89
C ARG A 125 -12.45 -24.57 14.27
N ALA A 126 -11.50 -25.49 14.50
CA ALA A 126 -11.81 -26.76 15.12
C ALA A 126 -12.48 -26.48 16.48
N SER A 127 -13.75 -26.86 16.63
CA SER A 127 -14.45 -26.70 17.89
C SER A 127 -13.87 -27.69 18.90
N ALA A 128 -13.58 -27.22 20.11
CA ALA A 128 -13.08 -28.06 21.21
C ALA A 128 -14.14 -29.06 21.75
N ALA A 129 -15.30 -29.18 21.10
CA ALA A 129 -16.44 -29.94 21.57
C ALA A 129 -16.46 -31.43 21.12
N ALA A 130 -15.34 -31.94 20.59
CA ALA A 130 -15.19 -33.33 20.17
C ALA A 130 -14.18 -34.10 21.07
N ARG A 131 -14.27 -33.92 22.38
CA ARG A 131 -13.60 -34.77 23.38
C ARG A 131 -14.57 -35.17 24.47
#